data_AF-A0A848WBE3-F1
#
_entry.id   AF-A0A848WBE3-F1
#
_cell.length_a   1.000
_cell.length_b   1.000
_cell.length_c   1.000
_cell.angle_alpha   90.00
_cell.angle_beta   90.00
_cell.angle_gamma   90.00
#
_symmetry.space_group_name_H-M   'P 1'
#
loop_
_entity.id
_entity.type
_entity.pdbx_description
1 polymer ?
#
loop_
_entity_poly.entity_id
_entity_poly.type
_entity_poly.pdbx_seq_one_letter_code
_entity_poly.pdbx_strand_id
1 'polypeptide(L)'
;MAEFIVGRLFGWPDFSEDGDDVWIIHIDEPVFVMRIIHRPEDTLPSGELGDLYFPLETDSRFAVGNLMFLEPRSADPRVVAELVGSAIEAVHDEEVARRLSFDSIEFNPSSMDIQLEDIPLGFVVGVMHESDTAVTDDGPWVVHAAPPPFAMRVCDLTNEDLEPEDIWASLGDGNVLGHLQWLTSLACDRDDLLLRAETAGSYVLDVACPIMPALLPGE
;
A
#
# COMPACT_ATOMS: atom_id res chain seq x y z
N MET A 1 1.12 -14.45 11.24
CA MET A 1 1.77 -13.96 10.02
C MET A 1 0.90 -12.86 9.49
N ALA A 2 1.36 -11.63 9.66
CA ALA A 2 0.67 -10.44 9.18
C ALA A 2 1.49 -9.84 8.04
N GLU A 3 0.84 -9.72 6.90
CA GLU A 3 1.42 -9.22 5.66
C GLU A 3 0.93 -7.79 5.41
N PHE A 4 1.88 -6.89 5.14
CA PHE A 4 1.61 -5.48 4.89
C PHE A 4 2.18 -5.08 3.54
N ILE A 5 1.36 -4.48 2.69
CA ILE A 5 1.86 -3.73 1.55
C ILE A 5 2.10 -2.29 2.02
N VAL A 6 3.36 -1.88 2.04
CA VAL A 6 3.76 -0.50 2.31
C VAL A 6 4.14 0.13 0.98
N GLY A 7 3.56 1.28 0.64
CA GLY A 7 3.79 1.90 -0.65
C GLY A 7 3.47 3.37 -0.71
N ARG A 8 3.84 3.98 -1.83
CA ARG A 8 3.54 5.38 -2.16
C ARG A 8 2.34 5.45 -3.09
N LEU A 9 1.51 6.46 -2.95
CA LEU A 9 0.30 6.65 -3.74
C LEU A 9 0.58 7.43 -5.03
N PHE A 10 0.02 6.94 -6.14
CA PHE A 10 0.13 7.52 -7.47
C PHE A 10 -1.24 7.64 -8.15
N GLY A 11 -1.36 8.60 -9.06
CA GLY A 11 -2.49 8.69 -9.98
C GLY A 11 -3.79 9.19 -9.36
N TRP A 12 -3.72 9.87 -8.21
CA TRP A 12 -4.89 10.49 -7.59
C TRP A 12 -4.81 12.03 -7.65
N PRO A 13 -5.61 12.69 -8.51
CA PRO A 13 -5.49 14.14 -8.74
C PRO A 13 -5.84 15.03 -7.55
N ASP A 14 -6.59 14.51 -6.57
CA ASP A 14 -7.09 15.29 -5.44
C ASP A 14 -6.08 15.36 -4.28
N PHE A 15 -4.97 14.62 -4.36
CA PHE A 15 -3.94 14.54 -3.34
C PHE A 15 -2.66 15.30 -3.75
N SER A 16 -1.65 15.30 -2.89
CA SER A 16 -0.35 15.94 -3.10
C SER A 16 0.37 15.40 -4.35
N GLU A 17 1.62 15.80 -4.56
CA GLU A 17 2.38 15.32 -5.72
C GLU A 17 2.48 13.78 -5.68
N ASP A 18 2.48 13.16 -6.88
CA ASP A 18 2.58 11.71 -7.03
C ASP A 18 3.76 11.18 -6.21
N GLY A 19 3.49 10.22 -5.32
CA GLY A 19 4.49 9.61 -4.45
C GLY A 19 4.67 10.26 -3.07
N ASP A 20 3.98 11.35 -2.76
CA ASP A 20 4.08 12.01 -1.44
C ASP A 20 3.31 11.28 -0.33
N ASP A 21 2.20 10.62 -0.66
CA ASP A 21 1.39 9.91 0.32
C ASP A 21 1.88 8.47 0.49
N VAL A 22 2.16 8.08 1.73
CA VAL A 22 2.57 6.73 2.09
C VAL A 22 1.42 5.99 2.75
N TRP A 23 1.13 4.80 2.24
CA TRP A 23 0.03 3.94 2.67
C TRP A 23 0.56 2.60 3.16
N ILE A 24 -0.09 2.06 4.18
CA ILE A 24 0.20 0.75 4.76
C ILE A 24 -1.10 -0.05 4.73
N ILE A 25 -1.09 -1.20 4.07
CA ILE A 25 -2.29 -1.98 3.79
C ILE A 25 -2.07 -3.38 4.33
N HIS A 26 -2.87 -3.77 5.33
CA HIS A 26 -2.91 -5.15 5.80
C HIS A 26 -3.81 -5.96 4.87
N ILE A 27 -3.26 -7.00 4.25
CA ILE A 27 -3.93 -7.74 3.16
C ILE A 27 -4.65 -9.02 3.61
N ASP A 28 -4.48 -9.40 4.88
CA ASP A 28 -5.18 -10.51 5.53
C ASP A 28 -6.35 -10.04 6.39
N GLU A 29 -7.23 -10.97 6.80
CA GLU A 29 -8.32 -10.61 7.70
C GLU A 29 -7.82 -10.27 9.12
N PRO A 30 -8.17 -9.10 9.69
CA PRO A 30 -9.02 -8.04 9.11
C PRO A 30 -8.26 -7.13 8.13
N VAL A 31 -8.84 -6.90 6.96
CA VAL A 31 -8.23 -6.03 5.94
C VAL A 31 -8.47 -4.57 6.30
N PHE A 32 -7.39 -3.81 6.44
CA PHE A 32 -7.43 -2.38 6.76
C PHE A 32 -6.30 -1.64 6.09
N VAL A 33 -6.45 -0.32 6.06
CA VAL A 33 -5.43 0.62 5.57
C VAL A 33 -5.09 1.62 6.66
N MET A 34 -3.85 2.09 6.63
CA MET A 34 -3.33 3.19 7.41
C MET A 34 -2.47 4.08 6.51
N ARG A 35 -2.15 5.28 6.97
CA ARG A 35 -1.33 6.25 6.24
C ARG A 35 -0.26 6.85 7.13
N ILE A 36 0.84 7.29 6.54
CA ILE A 36 1.67 8.30 7.18
C ILE A 36 0.97 9.65 7.00
N ILE A 37 0.74 10.35 8.10
CA ILE A 37 0.05 11.64 8.17
C ILE A 37 0.90 12.66 8.90
N HIS A 38 0.59 13.94 8.73
CA HIS A 38 1.07 14.96 9.66
C HIS A 38 0.57 14.65 11.08
N ARG A 39 1.48 14.71 12.05
CA ARG A 39 1.13 14.47 13.45
C ARG A 39 0.10 15.51 13.90
N PRO A 40 -1.06 15.09 14.42
CA PRO A 40 -2.03 16.03 14.96
C PRO A 40 -1.48 16.69 16.24
N GLU A 41 -1.42 18.03 16.27
CA GLU A 41 -0.88 18.78 17.44
C GLU A 41 -1.96 19.16 18.46
N ASP A 42 -3.22 19.38 18.02
CA ASP A 42 -4.27 20.03 18.84
C ASP A 42 -5.60 19.26 18.93
N THR A 43 -5.71 18.05 18.38
CA THR A 43 -6.94 17.25 18.44
C THR A 43 -6.95 16.33 19.65
N LEU A 44 -7.98 16.50 20.49
CA LEU A 44 -8.33 15.49 21.49
C LEU A 44 -8.93 14.28 20.75
N PRO A 45 -8.39 13.06 20.95
CA PRO A 45 -8.95 11.87 20.29
C PRO A 45 -10.40 11.66 20.75
N SER A 46 -11.32 11.41 19.82
CA SER A 46 -12.73 11.16 20.12
C SER A 46 -12.94 9.81 20.83
N GLY A 47 -11.94 8.92 20.75
CA GLY A 47 -11.99 7.54 21.24
C GLY A 47 -12.34 6.53 20.15
N GLU A 48 -12.56 6.98 18.91
CA GLU A 48 -12.68 6.11 17.74
C GLU A 48 -11.31 5.57 17.29
N LEU A 49 -11.29 4.37 16.69
CA LEU A 49 -10.05 3.75 16.22
C LEU A 49 -9.36 4.55 15.10
N GLY A 50 -10.13 5.26 14.28
CA GLY A 50 -9.62 6.11 13.20
C GLY A 50 -8.80 7.30 13.70
N ASP A 51 -9.03 7.74 14.94
CA ASP A 51 -8.29 8.85 15.57
C ASP A 51 -6.96 8.42 16.17
N LEU A 52 -6.68 7.12 16.22
CA LEU A 52 -5.42 6.62 16.73
C LEU A 52 -4.31 6.97 15.74
N TYR A 53 -3.26 7.59 16.28
CA TYR A 53 -2.04 7.85 15.56
C TYR A 53 -0.82 7.49 16.42
N PHE A 54 0.24 7.08 15.75
CA PHE A 54 1.48 6.63 16.35
C PHE A 54 2.63 7.42 15.72
N PRO A 55 3.30 8.31 16.47
CA PRO A 55 4.40 9.11 15.94
C PRO A 55 5.50 8.24 15.33
N LEU A 56 6.03 8.65 14.19
CA LEU A 56 7.20 7.98 13.61
C LEU A 56 8.44 8.23 14.48
N GLU A 57 9.26 7.20 14.64
CA GLU A 57 10.52 7.32 15.40
C GLU A 57 11.56 8.20 14.68
N THR A 58 11.52 8.19 13.35
CA THR A 58 12.48 8.88 12.47
C THR A 58 12.16 10.36 12.30
N ASP A 59 10.88 10.75 12.30
CA ASP A 59 10.45 12.14 12.18
C ASP A 59 9.16 12.42 12.98
N SER A 60 9.32 13.12 14.09
CA SER A 60 8.22 13.46 15.00
C SER A 60 7.13 14.39 14.43
N ARG A 61 7.35 14.97 13.23
CA ARG A 61 6.34 15.73 12.49
C ARG A 61 5.27 14.83 11.88
N PHE A 62 5.56 13.55 11.72
CA PHE A 62 4.68 12.57 11.10
C PHE A 62 4.25 11.48 12.07
N ALA A 63 3.16 10.79 11.74
CA ALA A 63 2.63 9.66 12.48
C ALA A 63 1.98 8.66 11.52
N VAL A 64 1.93 7.39 11.89
CA VAL A 64 1.03 6.42 11.25
C VAL A 64 -0.35 6.59 11.86
N GLY A 65 -1.38 6.82 11.04
CA GLY A 65 -2.76 7.05 11.49
C GLY A 65 -3.80 6.70 10.43
N ASN A 66 -5.03 7.19 10.63
CA ASN A 66 -6.18 6.97 9.74
C ASN A 66 -6.47 5.48 9.51
N LEU A 67 -6.55 4.69 10.57
CA LEU A 67 -6.94 3.29 10.48
C LEU A 67 -8.36 3.16 9.93
N MET A 68 -8.50 2.55 8.75
CA MET A 68 -9.78 2.32 8.08
C MET A 68 -9.90 0.86 7.65
N PHE A 69 -10.99 0.19 8.05
CA PHE A 69 -11.29 -1.17 7.59
C PHE A 69 -11.96 -1.11 6.22
N LEU A 70 -11.46 -1.90 5.26
CA LEU A 70 -12.04 -1.97 3.91
C LEU A 70 -13.35 -2.78 3.88
N GLU A 71 -13.55 -3.67 4.86
CA GLU A 71 -14.85 -4.29 5.11
C GLU A 71 -15.34 -4.00 6.54
N PRO A 72 -16.64 -3.76 6.73
CA PRO A 72 -17.23 -3.67 8.06
C PRO A 72 -17.21 -5.04 8.74
N ARG A 73 -16.26 -5.27 9.66
CA ARG A 73 -16.19 -6.49 10.48
C ARG A 73 -15.83 -6.21 11.93
N SER A 74 -16.31 -7.06 12.83
CA SER A 74 -15.90 -7.08 14.23
C SER A 74 -14.56 -7.79 14.36
N ALA A 75 -13.46 -7.04 14.46
CA ALA A 75 -12.16 -7.57 14.86
C ALA A 75 -11.97 -7.41 16.38
N ASP A 76 -11.23 -8.33 17.00
CA ASP A 76 -10.82 -8.17 18.40
C ASP A 76 -9.87 -6.96 18.48
N PRO A 77 -10.16 -5.92 19.30
CA PRO A 77 -9.29 -4.76 19.43
C PRO A 77 -7.84 -5.09 19.80
N ARG A 78 -7.60 -6.22 20.47
CA ARG A 78 -6.23 -6.68 20.81
C ARG A 78 -5.48 -7.11 19.57
N VAL A 79 -6.13 -7.88 18.71
CA VAL A 79 -5.56 -8.33 17.43
C VAL A 79 -5.29 -7.10 16.56
N VAL A 80 -6.24 -6.16 16.48
CA VAL A 80 -6.03 -4.90 15.73
C VAL A 80 -4.84 -4.12 16.28
N ALA A 81 -4.70 -4.00 17.60
CA ALA A 81 -3.57 -3.28 18.21
C ALA A 81 -2.22 -3.97 17.92
N GLU A 82 -2.17 -5.30 17.94
CA GLU A 82 -0.98 -6.07 17.56
C GLU A 82 -0.62 -5.83 16.08
N LEU A 83 -1.60 -5.92 15.18
CA LEU A 83 -1.41 -5.66 13.74
C LEU A 83 -0.96 -4.22 13.46
N VAL A 84 -1.50 -3.23 14.18
CA VAL A 84 -1.06 -1.84 14.07
C VAL A 84 0.38 -1.67 14.55
N GLY A 85 0.79 -2.36 15.61
CA GLY A 85 2.19 -2.41 16.04
C GLY A 85 3.11 -2.93 14.93
N SER A 86 2.74 -4.06 14.33
CA SER A 86 3.49 -4.65 13.22
C SER A 86 3.49 -3.75 11.96
N ALA A 87 2.41 -3.03 11.69
CA ALA A 87 2.33 -2.08 10.58
C ALA A 87 3.33 -0.92 10.76
N ILE A 88 3.51 -0.42 11.99
CA ILE A 88 4.49 0.61 12.31
C ILE A 88 5.91 0.08 12.15
N GLU A 89 6.17 -1.14 12.63
CA GLU A 89 7.47 -1.80 12.47
C GLU A 89 7.82 -1.99 10.98
N ALA A 90 6.86 -2.38 10.14
CA ALA A 90 7.07 -2.54 8.70
C ALA A 90 7.51 -1.25 7.98
N VAL A 91 7.03 -0.08 8.42
CA VAL A 91 7.47 1.23 7.86
C VAL A 91 8.93 1.54 8.23
N HIS A 92 9.38 1.02 9.37
CA HIS A 92 10.72 1.22 9.89
C HIS A 92 11.73 0.16 9.44
N ASP A 93 11.28 -0.86 8.70
CA ASP A 93 12.16 -1.86 8.12
C ASP A 93 13.13 -1.23 7.09
N GLU A 94 14.41 -1.59 7.18
CA GLU A 94 15.47 -1.00 6.36
C GLU A 94 15.27 -1.27 4.86
N GLU A 95 14.77 -2.46 4.51
CA GLU A 95 14.54 -2.84 3.12
C GLU A 95 13.30 -2.14 2.56
N VAL A 96 12.23 -2.03 3.35
CA VAL A 96 11.05 -1.23 3.00
C VAL A 96 11.45 0.23 2.78
N ALA A 97 12.15 0.86 3.74
CA ALA A 97 12.57 2.26 3.65
C ALA A 97 13.47 2.52 2.44
N ARG A 98 14.39 1.59 2.15
CA ARG A 98 15.27 1.64 0.97
C ARG A 98 14.48 1.56 -0.32
N ARG A 99 13.59 0.57 -0.48
CA ARG A 99 12.82 0.37 -1.72
C ARG A 99 11.82 1.48 -1.96
N LEU A 100 11.22 2.03 -0.91
CA LEU A 100 10.31 3.17 -0.99
C LEU A 100 11.01 4.53 -0.94
N SER A 101 12.36 4.55 -0.89
CA SER A 101 13.16 5.78 -0.96
C SER A 101 12.81 6.81 0.12
N PHE A 102 12.47 6.35 1.33
CA PHE A 102 12.12 7.25 2.45
C PHE A 102 13.30 8.14 2.87
N ASP A 103 14.54 7.65 2.76
CA ASP A 103 15.73 8.41 3.15
C ASP A 103 16.21 9.41 2.09
N SER A 104 15.83 9.21 0.82
CA SER A 104 16.33 10.00 -0.31
C SER A 104 15.30 10.97 -0.89
N ILE A 105 14.01 10.69 -0.70
CA ILE A 105 12.92 11.52 -1.19
C ILE A 105 12.01 11.84 -0.01
N GLU A 106 12.02 13.12 0.37
CA GLU A 106 11.04 13.64 1.33
C GLU A 106 9.63 13.36 0.81
N PHE A 107 8.77 12.89 1.71
CA PHE A 107 7.35 12.73 1.45
C PHE A 107 6.62 13.83 2.22
N ASN A 108 5.57 14.39 1.61
CA ASN A 108 4.73 15.42 2.22
C ASN A 108 3.27 14.99 2.17
N PRO A 109 2.83 14.11 3.10
CA PRO A 109 1.57 13.43 3.02
C PRO A 109 0.41 14.43 3.14
N SER A 110 -0.66 14.22 2.37
CA SER A 110 -1.83 15.07 2.42
C SER A 110 -2.42 15.18 3.84
N SER A 111 -2.73 16.41 4.27
CA SER A 111 -3.41 16.71 5.54
C SER A 111 -4.91 16.43 5.51
N MET A 112 -5.43 15.83 4.43
CA MET A 112 -6.84 15.49 4.32
C MET A 112 -7.20 14.35 5.27
N ASP A 113 -8.31 14.55 5.97
CA ASP A 113 -9.00 13.49 6.69
C ASP A 113 -9.79 12.65 5.67
N ILE A 114 -9.45 11.36 5.55
CA ILE A 114 -10.05 10.44 4.58
C ILE A 114 -11.09 9.60 5.30
N GLN A 115 -12.29 9.55 4.74
CA GLN A 115 -13.31 8.56 5.09
C GLN A 115 -13.30 7.41 4.07
N LEU A 116 -13.96 6.29 4.37
CA LEU A 116 -14.00 5.12 3.48
C LEU A 116 -14.50 5.48 2.06
N GLU A 117 -15.44 6.42 1.96
CA GLU A 117 -16.00 6.92 0.69
C GLU A 117 -15.04 7.81 -0.11
N ASP A 118 -14.00 8.32 0.55
CA ASP A 118 -12.98 9.19 -0.02
C ASP A 118 -11.67 8.43 -0.31
N ILE A 119 -11.66 7.08 -0.26
CA ILE A 119 -10.45 6.32 -0.58
C ILE A 119 -9.98 6.62 -2.01
N PRO A 120 -8.66 6.79 -2.23
CA PRO A 120 -8.09 7.09 -3.53
C PRO A 120 -8.57 6.18 -4.66
N LEU A 121 -8.92 6.79 -5.79
CA LEU A 121 -9.07 6.07 -7.06
C LEU A 121 -7.71 5.76 -7.73
N GLY A 122 -6.60 6.16 -7.10
CA GLY A 122 -5.24 5.90 -7.57
C GLY A 122 -4.73 4.50 -7.23
N PHE A 123 -3.40 4.37 -7.25
CA PHE A 123 -2.69 3.11 -7.00
C PHE A 123 -1.57 3.33 -5.98
N VAL A 124 -1.56 2.53 -4.93
CA VAL A 124 -0.44 2.43 -4.01
C VAL A 124 0.56 1.46 -4.61
N VAL A 125 1.76 1.93 -4.94
CA VAL A 125 2.85 1.12 -5.47
C VAL A 125 3.92 0.98 -4.40
N GLY A 126 4.33 -0.24 -4.11
CA GLY A 126 5.27 -0.48 -3.03
C GLY A 126 5.73 -1.93 -2.91
N VAL A 127 5.93 -2.38 -1.68
CA VAL A 127 6.49 -3.69 -1.36
C VAL A 127 5.62 -4.40 -0.32
N MET A 128 5.54 -5.73 -0.41
CA MET A 128 4.92 -6.55 0.61
C MET A 128 5.98 -6.95 1.65
N HIS A 129 5.66 -6.76 2.93
CA HIS A 129 6.51 -7.09 4.07
C HIS A 129 5.77 -8.01 5.04
N GLU A 130 6.40 -9.12 5.39
CA GLU A 130 5.89 -10.10 6.34
C GLU A 130 6.50 -9.84 7.72
N SER A 131 5.67 -9.34 8.64
CA SER A 131 6.11 -8.84 9.95
C SER A 131 6.72 -9.91 10.88
N ASP A 132 6.26 -11.16 10.81
CA ASP A 132 6.75 -12.22 11.72
C ASP A 132 8.19 -12.68 11.38
N THR A 133 8.54 -12.64 10.09
CA THR A 133 9.85 -13.09 9.58
C THR A 133 10.77 -11.95 9.18
N ALA A 134 10.25 -10.71 9.13
CA ALA A 134 10.91 -9.53 8.60
C ALA A 134 11.43 -9.75 7.15
N VAL A 135 10.65 -10.47 6.35
CA VAL A 135 10.95 -10.72 4.93
C VAL A 135 10.14 -9.78 4.07
N THR A 136 10.81 -9.07 3.17
CA THR A 136 10.18 -8.24 2.13
C THR A 136 10.19 -9.02 0.82
N ASP A 137 9.03 -9.15 0.18
CA ASP A 137 8.89 -9.85 -1.11
C ASP A 137 9.74 -9.16 -2.18
N ASP A 138 10.44 -9.94 -3.00
CA ASP A 138 11.35 -9.40 -4.03
C ASP A 138 10.64 -8.55 -5.08
N GLY A 139 9.39 -8.86 -5.42
CA GLY A 139 8.59 -8.18 -6.43
C GLY A 139 7.83 -7.00 -5.84
N PRO A 140 7.69 -5.87 -6.57
CA PRO A 140 6.81 -4.80 -6.12
C PRO A 140 5.35 -5.20 -6.23
N TRP A 141 4.53 -4.54 -5.42
CA TRP A 141 3.10 -4.73 -5.36
C TRP A 141 2.37 -3.43 -5.73
N VAL A 142 1.20 -3.59 -6.34
CA VAL A 142 0.28 -2.50 -6.67
C VAL A 142 -1.05 -2.77 -6.03
N VAL A 143 -1.57 -1.79 -5.30
CA VAL A 143 -2.86 -1.86 -4.63
C VAL A 143 -3.77 -0.76 -5.13
N HIS A 144 -4.98 -1.14 -5.51
CA HIS A 144 -6.09 -0.23 -5.64
C HIS A 144 -6.98 -0.39 -4.40
N ALA A 145 -7.04 0.64 -3.55
CA ALA A 145 -7.78 0.57 -2.28
C ALA A 145 -9.26 0.92 -2.42
N ALA A 146 -9.67 1.61 -3.49
CA ALA A 146 -11.06 1.95 -3.70
C ALA A 146 -11.88 0.73 -4.18
N PRO A 147 -13.21 0.71 -3.95
CA PRO A 147 -14.04 -0.43 -4.37
C PRO A 147 -14.07 -0.67 -5.89
N PRO A 148 -13.89 -1.93 -6.36
CA PRO A 148 -13.47 -3.11 -5.59
C PRO A 148 -11.95 -3.11 -5.34
N PRO A 149 -11.51 -3.28 -4.08
CA PRO A 149 -10.10 -3.17 -3.75
C PRO A 149 -9.34 -4.46 -4.05
N PHE A 150 -8.17 -4.32 -4.64
CA PHE A 150 -7.32 -5.44 -5.01
C PHE A 150 -5.84 -5.12 -4.86
N ALA A 151 -5.02 -6.16 -4.70
CA ALA A 151 -3.58 -6.12 -4.82
C ALA A 151 -3.13 -7.02 -5.98
N MET A 152 -2.06 -6.62 -6.67
CA MET A 152 -1.38 -7.42 -7.69
C MET A 152 0.12 -7.28 -7.52
N ARG A 153 0.84 -8.35 -7.84
CA ARG A 153 2.29 -8.39 -7.80
C ARG A 153 2.87 -8.17 -9.19
N VAL A 154 3.90 -7.33 -9.27
CA VAL A 154 4.75 -7.21 -10.46
C VAL A 154 5.69 -8.41 -10.48
N CYS A 155 5.63 -9.18 -11.55
CA CYS A 155 6.40 -10.41 -11.73
C CYS A 155 7.17 -10.40 -13.04
N ASP A 156 8.31 -11.09 -13.06
CA ASP A 156 8.93 -11.52 -14.29
C ASP A 156 8.04 -12.58 -14.96
N LEU A 157 7.85 -12.49 -16.28
CA LEU A 157 7.08 -13.43 -17.10
C LEU A 157 7.65 -14.86 -17.04
N THR A 158 8.91 -15.02 -16.65
CA THR A 158 9.60 -16.30 -16.47
C THR A 158 9.45 -16.88 -15.07
N ASN A 159 8.74 -16.19 -14.16
CA ASN A 159 8.46 -16.70 -12.82
C ASN A 159 7.72 -18.05 -12.90
N GLU A 160 8.26 -19.09 -12.25
CA GLU A 160 7.73 -20.45 -12.27
C GLU A 160 6.36 -20.57 -11.59
N ASP A 161 6.06 -19.66 -10.65
CA ASP A 161 4.80 -19.62 -9.92
C ASP A 161 3.69 -18.85 -10.67
N LEU A 162 4.00 -18.27 -11.83
CA LEU A 162 3.07 -17.46 -12.60
C LEU A 162 2.40 -18.29 -13.72
N GLU A 163 1.11 -18.57 -13.57
CA GLU A 163 0.34 -19.22 -14.63
C GLU A 163 -0.18 -18.20 -15.65
N PRO A 164 -0.36 -18.57 -16.94
CA PRO A 164 -0.84 -17.65 -17.97
C PRO A 164 -2.19 -17.00 -17.69
N GLU A 165 -3.03 -17.66 -16.87
CA GLU A 165 -4.34 -17.16 -16.48
C GLU A 165 -4.29 -16.11 -15.36
N ASP A 166 -3.17 -16.04 -14.63
CA ASP A 166 -2.91 -15.07 -13.58
C ASP A 166 -2.32 -13.76 -14.10
N ILE A 167 -2.03 -13.67 -15.41
CA ILE A 167 -1.48 -12.47 -16.05
C ILE A 167 -2.61 -11.50 -16.39
N TRP A 168 -2.57 -10.30 -15.79
CA TRP A 168 -3.59 -9.27 -15.97
C TRP A 168 -3.14 -8.12 -16.87
N ALA A 169 -1.86 -7.73 -16.82
CA ALA A 169 -1.34 -6.70 -17.70
C ALA A 169 0.15 -6.92 -18.00
N SER A 170 0.56 -6.58 -19.21
CA SER A 170 1.98 -6.52 -19.57
C SER A 170 2.53 -5.14 -19.24
N LEU A 171 3.67 -5.10 -18.56
CA LEU A 171 4.39 -3.89 -18.24
C LEU A 171 5.47 -3.60 -19.29
N GLY A 172 5.90 -4.62 -20.05
CA GLY A 172 7.05 -4.52 -20.95
C GLY A 172 8.32 -5.04 -20.31
N ASP A 173 9.37 -5.23 -21.12
CA ASP A 173 10.67 -5.78 -20.71
C ASP A 173 10.60 -7.09 -19.91
N GLY A 174 9.59 -7.92 -20.21
CA GLY A 174 9.36 -9.20 -19.54
C GLY A 174 8.63 -9.10 -18.21
N ASN A 175 8.21 -7.90 -17.76
CA ASN A 175 7.44 -7.73 -16.54
C ASN A 175 5.93 -7.74 -16.82
N VAL A 176 5.17 -8.29 -15.87
CA VAL A 176 3.70 -8.36 -15.90
C VAL A 176 3.11 -8.09 -14.52
N LEU A 177 1.85 -7.67 -14.48
CA LEU A 177 1.03 -7.72 -13.27
C LEU A 177 0.31 -9.06 -13.19
N GLY A 178 0.52 -9.77 -12.09
CA GLY A 178 -0.12 -11.04 -11.79
C GLY A 178 -0.45 -11.21 -10.32
N HIS A 179 -0.79 -12.45 -9.92
CA HIS A 179 -1.19 -12.81 -8.55
C HIS A 179 -2.24 -11.86 -7.95
N LEU A 180 -3.41 -11.80 -8.60
CA LEU A 180 -4.53 -11.01 -8.11
C LEU A 180 -4.97 -11.49 -6.72
N GLN A 181 -5.02 -10.57 -5.77
CA GLN A 181 -5.63 -10.76 -4.47
C GLN A 181 -6.74 -9.73 -4.26
N TRP A 182 -7.97 -10.21 -4.08
CA TRP A 182 -9.07 -9.35 -3.67
C TRP A 182 -8.94 -9.05 -2.18
N LEU A 183 -8.96 -7.76 -1.83
CA LEU A 183 -8.83 -7.29 -0.45
C LEU A 183 -10.17 -7.31 0.29
N THR A 184 -11.27 -7.53 -0.43
CA THR A 184 -12.62 -7.65 0.14
C THR A 184 -13.41 -8.69 -0.64
N SER A 185 -14.65 -8.94 -0.23
CA SER A 185 -15.64 -9.73 -0.97
C SER A 185 -16.17 -9.05 -2.23
N LEU A 186 -15.84 -7.77 -2.46
CA LEU A 186 -16.19 -7.07 -3.69
C LEU A 186 -15.18 -7.44 -4.78
N ALA A 187 -15.69 -7.77 -5.97
CA ALA A 187 -14.92 -8.00 -7.18
C ALA A 187 -15.59 -7.29 -8.36
N CYS A 188 -14.83 -7.02 -9.42
CA CYS A 188 -15.37 -6.58 -10.70
C CYS A 188 -15.28 -7.69 -11.76
N ASP A 189 -15.86 -7.41 -12.93
CA ASP A 189 -15.70 -8.28 -14.09
C ASP A 189 -14.28 -8.22 -14.66
N ARG A 190 -13.98 -9.17 -15.55
CA ARG A 190 -12.65 -9.33 -16.12
C ARG A 190 -12.22 -8.10 -16.94
N ASP A 191 -13.13 -7.47 -17.67
CA ASP A 191 -12.78 -6.37 -18.57
C ASP A 191 -12.46 -5.10 -17.77
N ASP A 192 -13.21 -4.81 -16.71
CA ASP A 192 -12.90 -3.72 -15.77
C ASP A 192 -11.56 -3.97 -15.06
N LEU A 193 -11.30 -5.20 -14.61
CA LEU A 193 -10.04 -5.53 -13.95
C LEU A 193 -8.84 -5.39 -14.89
N LEU A 194 -8.96 -5.85 -16.15
CA LEU A 194 -7.92 -5.67 -17.16
C LEU A 194 -7.60 -4.19 -17.38
N LEU A 195 -8.62 -3.33 -17.54
CA LEU A 195 -8.42 -1.90 -17.71
C LEU A 195 -7.69 -1.26 -16.51
N ARG A 196 -8.07 -1.66 -15.29
CA ARG A 196 -7.42 -1.16 -14.06
C ARG A 196 -5.98 -1.65 -13.95
N ALA A 197 -5.70 -2.91 -14.30
CA ALA A 197 -4.36 -3.47 -14.30
C ALA A 197 -3.45 -2.80 -15.34
N GLU A 198 -3.94 -2.54 -16.56
CA GLU A 198 -3.19 -1.80 -17.58
C GLU A 198 -2.86 -0.38 -17.12
N THR A 199 -3.85 0.29 -16.49
CA THR A 199 -3.65 1.63 -15.93
C THR A 199 -2.62 1.62 -14.80
N ALA A 200 -2.77 0.71 -13.84
CA ALA A 200 -1.81 0.48 -12.76
C ALA A 200 -0.39 0.26 -13.31
N GLY A 201 -0.26 -0.54 -14.37
CA GLY A 201 1.00 -0.85 -14.99
C GLY A 201 1.75 0.37 -15.54
N SER A 202 1.01 1.30 -16.15
CA SER A 202 1.59 2.57 -16.60
C SER A 202 2.16 3.40 -15.44
N TYR A 203 1.49 3.43 -14.30
CA TYR A 203 2.00 4.14 -13.11
C TYR A 203 3.25 3.50 -12.51
N VAL A 204 3.33 2.16 -12.47
CA VAL A 204 4.51 1.48 -11.88
C VAL A 204 5.79 1.85 -12.62
N LEU A 205 5.82 1.70 -13.95
CA LEU A 205 7.05 1.90 -14.70
C LEU A 205 7.33 3.37 -14.97
N ASP A 206 6.33 4.14 -15.38
CA ASP A 206 6.55 5.51 -15.89
C ASP A 206 6.67 6.54 -14.77
N VAL A 207 6.08 6.28 -13.59
CA VAL A 207 5.97 7.24 -12.49
C VAL A 207 6.65 6.74 -11.22
N ALA A 208 6.33 5.53 -10.77
CA ALA A 208 6.81 5.01 -9.50
C ALA A 208 8.31 4.65 -9.54
N CYS A 209 8.80 3.97 -10.57
CA CYS A 209 10.22 3.58 -10.68
C CYS A 209 11.20 4.77 -10.68
N PRO A 210 10.92 5.90 -11.38
CA PRO A 210 11.75 7.11 -11.26
C PRO A 210 11.85 7.69 -9.84
N ILE A 211 10.78 7.59 -9.05
CA ILE A 211 10.72 8.08 -7.66
C ILE A 211 11.31 7.05 -6.70
N MET A 212 11.10 5.77 -6.95
CA MET A 212 11.57 4.67 -6.13
C MET A 212 12.53 3.80 -6.95
N PRO A 213 13.78 4.25 -7.20
CA PRO A 213 14.71 3.54 -8.09
C PRO A 213 15.13 2.15 -7.60
N ALA A 214 14.95 1.89 -6.31
CA ALA A 214 15.19 0.59 -5.69
C ALA A 214 13.93 -0.32 -5.66
N LEU A 215 12.80 0.15 -6.22
CA LEU A 215 11.53 -0.58 -6.17
C LEU A 215 11.61 -1.92 -6.90
N LEU A 216 12.19 -1.96 -8.10
CA LEU A 216 12.44 -3.22 -8.78
C LEU A 216 13.77 -3.79 -8.25
N PRO A 217 13.85 -5.11 -8.03
CA PRO A 217 15.12 -5.75 -7.74
C PRO A 217 16.09 -5.44 -8.89
N GLY A 218 17.12 -4.65 -8.63
CA GLY A 218 18.18 -4.37 -9.59
C GLY A 218 19.06 -5.60 -9.77
N GLU A 219 19.56 -5.79 -10.99
CA GLU A 219 20.69 -6.71 -11.26
C GLU A 219 21.93 -6.40 -10.40
#